data_AF-A0A843HG11-F1
#
_entry.id   AF-A0A843HG11-F1
#
_cell.length_a   1.000
_cell.length_b   1.000
_cell.length_c   1.000
_cell.angle_alpha   90.00
_cell.angle_beta   90.00
_cell.angle_gamma   90.00
#
_symmetry.space_group_name_H-M   'P 1'
#
loop_
_entity.id
_entity.type
_entity.pdbx_description
1 polymer ?
#
loop_
_entity_poly.entity_id
_entity_poly.type
_entity_poly.pdbx_seq_one_letter_code
_entity_poly.pdbx_strand_id
1 'polypeptide(L)'
;MATIYKAHGEVIDNFEPQNGKHFSLSELQAIVSGFIEIVYLKDDRLMIVNEEGKLNGLAINHAATSIFLDSFPYSFDVIVGDVLVCDSKQVR
;
A
#
# COMPACT_ATOMS: atom_id res chain seq x y z
N MET A 1 7.31 0.73 -11.09
CA MET A 1 8.18 0.99 -9.92
C MET A 1 7.27 1.07 -8.73
N ALA A 2 7.60 0.35 -7.67
CA ALA A 2 6.81 0.38 -6.45
C ALA A 2 7.48 1.25 -5.38
N THR A 3 6.65 1.86 -4.54
CA THR A 3 7.09 2.68 -3.41
C THR A 3 6.43 2.17 -2.15
N ILE A 4 7.21 1.99 -1.08
CA ILE A 4 6.67 1.70 0.25
C ILE A 4 6.53 3.02 0.99
N TYR A 5 5.34 3.28 1.52
CA TYR A 5 5.09 4.40 2.43
C TYR A 5 4.96 3.83 3.83
N LYS A 6 5.92 4.15 4.71
CA LYS A 6 5.86 3.76 6.11
C LYS A 6 4.91 4.66 6.88
N ALA A 7 4.17 4.11 7.83
CA ALA A 7 3.24 4.90 8.65
C ALA A 7 3.93 6.05 9.42
N HIS A 8 5.22 5.88 9.72
CA HIS A 8 6.04 6.87 10.44
C HIS A 8 6.78 7.85 9.53
N GLY A 9 6.46 7.89 8.24
CA GLY A 9 6.90 8.94 7.31
C GLY A 9 8.13 8.61 6.46
N GLU A 10 8.80 7.47 6.70
CA GLU A 10 9.82 6.97 5.77
C GLU A 10 9.18 6.54 4.44
N VAL A 11 9.81 6.88 3.33
CA VAL A 11 9.39 6.50 1.98
C VAL A 11 10.54 5.76 1.31
N ILE A 12 10.26 4.55 0.83
CA ILE A 12 11.23 3.70 0.15
C ILE A 12 10.80 3.61 -1.32
N ASP A 13 11.46 4.40 -2.16
CA ASP A 13 11.23 4.38 -3.60
C ASP A 13 12.00 3.26 -4.30
N ASN A 14 11.58 2.95 -5.53
CA ASN A 14 12.23 1.97 -6.40
C ASN A 14 12.30 0.57 -5.77
N PHE A 15 11.28 0.21 -5.00
CA PHE A 15 11.14 -1.12 -4.42
C PHE A 15 10.74 -2.10 -5.52
N GLU A 16 11.50 -3.19 -5.65
CA GLU A 16 11.31 -4.18 -6.70
C GLU A 16 10.97 -5.55 -6.08
N PRO A 17 10.13 -6.36 -6.75
CA PRO A 17 9.86 -7.72 -6.30
C PRO A 17 11.14 -8.56 -6.38
N GLN A 18 11.32 -9.48 -5.44
CA GLN A 18 12.50 -10.35 -5.35
C GLN A 18 12.72 -11.18 -6.62
N ASN A 19 11.64 -11.56 -7.31
CA ASN A 19 11.70 -12.30 -8.58
C ASN A 19 11.88 -11.38 -9.82
N GLY A 20 11.93 -10.06 -9.65
CA GLY A 20 12.09 -9.06 -10.70
C GLY A 20 10.90 -8.88 -11.64
N LYS A 21 9.73 -9.47 -11.34
CA LYS A 21 8.53 -9.39 -12.20
C LYS A 21 7.26 -8.97 -11.45
N HIS A 22 6.89 -9.71 -10.40
CA HIS A 22 5.65 -9.49 -9.66
C HIS A 22 5.88 -9.74 -8.17
N PHE A 23 5.22 -8.99 -7.30
CA PHE A 23 5.24 -9.28 -5.87
C PHE A 23 4.47 -10.57 -5.60
N SER A 24 5.10 -11.48 -4.86
CA SER A 24 4.43 -12.63 -4.27
C SER A 24 3.56 -12.20 -3.10
N LEU A 25 2.53 -12.99 -2.78
CA LEU A 25 1.68 -12.75 -1.62
C LEU A 25 2.50 -12.62 -0.33
N SER A 26 3.52 -13.46 -0.13
CA SER A 26 4.37 -13.39 1.05
C SER A 26 5.16 -12.09 1.15
N GLU A 27 5.62 -11.52 0.03
CA GLU A 27 6.28 -10.21 0.03
C GLU A 27 5.29 -9.11 0.42
N LEU A 28 4.09 -9.13 -0.18
CA LEU A 28 3.05 -8.15 0.13
C LEU A 28 2.65 -8.20 1.61
N GLN A 29 2.43 -9.40 2.15
CA GLN A 29 2.13 -9.62 3.57
C GLN A 29 3.26 -9.17 4.49
N ALA A 30 4.52 -9.39 4.10
CA ALA A 30 5.67 -8.94 4.87
C ALA A 30 5.80 -7.40 4.88
N ILE A 31 5.43 -6.73 3.80
CA ILE A 31 5.45 -5.26 3.72
C ILE A 31 4.38 -4.66 4.63
N VAL A 32 3.13 -5.15 4.54
CA VAL A 32 1.98 -4.55 5.27
C VAL A 32 1.76 -5.16 6.66
N SER A 33 2.48 -6.23 7.00
CA SER A 33 2.41 -6.94 8.28
C SER A 33 1.03 -7.55 8.61
N GLY A 34 0.45 -8.32 7.69
CA GLY A 34 -0.84 -8.97 7.92
C GLY A 34 -1.49 -9.53 6.65
N PHE A 35 -2.79 -9.80 6.72
CA PHE A 35 -3.59 -10.03 5.51
C PHE A 35 -3.64 -8.77 4.65
N ILE A 36 -3.68 -8.97 3.34
CA ILE A 36 -3.65 -7.86 2.38
C ILE A 36 -5.06 -7.51 1.92
N GLU A 37 -5.28 -6.21 1.73
CA GLU A 37 -6.36 -5.67 0.93
C GLU A 37 -5.73 -4.95 -0.28
N ILE A 38 -6.36 -5.09 -1.45
CA ILE A 38 -5.94 -4.37 -2.67
C ILE A 38 -6.91 -3.23 -2.91
N VAL A 39 -6.42 -2.00 -2.80
CA VAL A 39 -7.15 -0.79 -3.16
C VAL A 39 -6.74 -0.36 -4.57
N TYR A 40 -7.71 -0.27 -5.47
CA TYR A 40 -7.51 0.19 -6.85
C TYR A 40 -7.47 1.72 -6.88
N LEU A 41 -6.35 2.28 -7.29
CA LEU A 41 -6.15 3.73 -7.40
C LEU A 41 -6.34 4.19 -8.85
N LYS A 42 -6.26 5.51 -9.06
CA LYS A 42 -6.13 6.12 -10.39
C LYS A 42 -4.84 5.67 -11.10
N ASP A 43 -4.86 5.78 -12.43
CA ASP A 43 -3.71 5.56 -13.32
C ASP A 43 -3.12 4.14 -13.25
N ASP A 44 -3.99 3.12 -13.19
CA ASP A 44 -3.63 1.69 -13.15
C ASP A 44 -2.69 1.30 -11.99
N ARG A 45 -2.71 2.10 -10.91
CA ARG A 45 -1.95 1.83 -9.69
C ARG A 45 -2.79 1.06 -8.67
N LEU A 46 -2.11 0.27 -7.87
CA LEU A 46 -2.66 -0.42 -6.72
C LEU A 46 -2.00 0.11 -5.45
N MET A 47 -2.77 0.13 -4.37
CA MET A 47 -2.25 0.26 -3.01
C MET A 47 -2.56 -1.01 -2.25
N ILE A 48 -1.52 -1.66 -1.74
CA ILE A 48 -1.62 -2.85 -0.91
C ILE A 48 -1.54 -2.39 0.54
N VAL A 49 -2.58 -2.70 1.30
CA VAL A 49 -2.72 -2.30 2.70
C VAL A 49 -2.93 -3.52 3.58
N ASN A 50 -2.80 -3.33 4.89
CA ASN A 50 -3.18 -4.34 5.87
C ASN A 50 -4.70 -4.32 6.07
N GLU A 51 -5.40 -5.40 5.69
CA GLU A 51 -6.86 -5.55 5.82
C GLU A 51 -7.32 -5.30 7.27
N GLU A 52 -6.55 -5.76 8.26
CA GLU A 52 -6.89 -5.61 9.67
C GLU A 52 -6.20 -4.42 10.34
N GLY A 53 -5.57 -3.53 9.57
CA GLY A 53 -4.71 -2.48 10.12
C GLY A 53 -5.44 -1.57 11.13
N LYS A 54 -6.70 -1.21 10.84
CA LYS A 54 -7.50 -0.37 11.74
C LYS A 54 -7.94 -1.13 12.99
N LEU A 55 -8.33 -2.39 12.83
CA LEU A 55 -8.71 -3.27 13.94
C LEU A 55 -7.53 -3.47 14.90
N ASN A 56 -6.32 -3.57 14.35
CA ASN A 56 -5.07 -3.73 15.10
C ASN A 56 -4.50 -2.41 15.65
N GLY A 57 -5.14 -1.27 15.39
CA GLY A 57 -4.70 0.03 15.88
C GLY A 57 -3.38 0.51 15.29
N LEU A 58 -3.08 0.16 14.03
CA LEU A 58 -1.89 0.66 13.34
C LEU A 58 -1.96 2.18 13.16
N ALA A 59 -0.79 2.82 13.14
CA ALA A 59 -0.68 4.27 13.01
C ALA A 59 -1.20 4.77 11.66
N ILE A 60 -1.79 5.97 11.64
CA ILE A 60 -2.25 6.62 10.40
C ILE A 60 -1.05 6.89 9.49
N ASN A 61 -1.16 6.48 8.23
CA ASN A 61 -0.21 6.77 7.19
C ASN A 61 -0.71 7.97 6.38
N HIS A 62 -0.24 9.16 6.74
CA HIS A 62 -0.70 10.41 6.12
C HIS A 62 -0.40 10.46 4.61
N ALA A 63 0.78 9.99 4.18
CA ALA A 63 1.16 9.98 2.78
C ALA A 63 0.27 9.03 1.96
N ALA A 64 0.05 7.80 2.46
CA ALA A 64 -0.85 6.85 1.83
C ALA A 64 -2.30 7.37 1.81
N THR A 65 -2.75 8.00 2.90
CA THR A 65 -4.09 8.62 2.98
C THR A 65 -4.25 9.71 1.92
N SER A 66 -3.26 10.57 1.70
CA SER A 66 -3.31 11.58 0.64
C SER A 66 -3.43 10.96 -0.76
N ILE A 67 -2.69 9.87 -1.03
CA ILE A 67 -2.78 9.15 -2.32
C ILE A 67 -4.16 8.51 -2.50
N PHE A 68 -4.69 7.90 -1.44
CA PHE A 68 -6.04 7.33 -1.43
C PHE A 68 -7.11 8.39 -1.71
N LEU A 69 -7.06 9.52 -1.01
CA LEU A 69 -8.03 10.61 -1.19
C LEU A 69 -7.94 11.28 -2.56
N ASP A 70 -6.76 11.31 -3.19
CA ASP A 70 -6.66 11.74 -4.58
C ASP A 70 -7.48 10.82 -5.50
N SER A 71 -7.47 9.50 -5.26
CA SER A 71 -8.29 8.55 -6.02
C SER A 71 -9.77 8.56 -5.63
N PHE A 72 -10.08 8.86 -4.37
CA PHE A 72 -11.42 8.86 -3.79
C PHE A 72 -11.74 10.17 -3.06
N PRO A 73 -11.94 11.29 -3.78
CA PRO A 73 -12.00 12.64 -3.19
C PRO A 73 -13.20 12.90 -2.27
N TYR A 74 -14.22 12.04 -2.30
CA TYR A 74 -15.39 12.12 -1.42
C TYR A 74 -15.33 11.16 -0.23
N SER A 75 -14.24 10.41 -0.07
CA SER A 75 -14.05 9.54 1.09
C SER A 75 -13.61 10.36 2.31
N PHE A 76 -14.04 9.91 3.49
CA PHE A 76 -13.56 10.41 4.79
C PHE A 76 -12.65 9.41 5.48
N ASP A 77 -12.27 8.34 4.77
CA ASP A 77 -11.51 7.26 5.33
C ASP A 77 -10.00 7.55 5.35
N VAL A 78 -9.29 6.81 6.19
CA VAL A 78 -7.84 6.92 6.35
C VAL A 78 -7.16 5.58 6.10
N ILE A 79 -5.92 5.65 5.63
CA ILE A 79 -5.05 4.50 5.48
C ILE A 79 -4.12 4.42 6.71
N VAL A 80 -3.95 3.22 7.24
CA VAL A 80 -3.13 2.95 8.42
C VAL A 80 -2.09 1.87 8.11
N GLY A 81 -0.99 1.89 8.87
CA GLY A 81 0.11 0.95 8.69
C GLY A 81 0.98 1.27 7.47
N ASP A 82 1.96 0.40 7.25
CA ASP A 82 2.83 0.47 6.08
C ASP A 82 2.08 -0.02 4.85
N VAL A 83 2.32 0.62 3.70
CA VAL A 83 1.67 0.26 2.45
C VAL A 83 2.66 0.17 1.30
N LEU A 84 2.31 -0.63 0.30
CA LEU A 84 2.99 -0.63 -1.00
C LEU A 84 2.09 0.02 -2.03
N VAL A 85 2.61 0.97 -2.80
CA VAL A 85 1.94 1.48 -4.02
C VAL A 85 2.74 1.02 -5.23
N CYS A 86 2.09 0.38 -6.20
CA CYS A 86 2.75 -0.14 -7.41
C CYS A 86 1.83 -0.10 -8.63
N ASP A 87 2.39 -0.35 -9.82
CA ASP A 87 1.59 -0.60 -11.03
C ASP A 87 0.85 -1.94 -10.93
N SER A 88 -0.38 -2.00 -11.44
CA SER A 88 -1.21 -3.21 -11.41
C SER A 88 -0.55 -4.43 -12.04
N LYS A 89 0.35 -4.27 -13.01
CA LYS A 89 1.09 -5.37 -13.65
C LYS A 89 2.11 -6.03 -12.72
N GLN A 90 2.44 -5.39 -11.59
CA GLN A 90 3.37 -5.90 -10.59
C GLN A 90 2.69 -6.82 -9.56
N VAL A 91 1.38 -7.04 -9.63
CA VAL A 91 0.61 -7.96 -8.78
C VAL A 91 -0.19 -8.92 -9.65
N ARG A 92 -0.26 -10.21 -9.27
CA ARG A 92 -0.96 -11.27 -10.04
C ARG A 92 -1.80 -12.17 -9.14
#